data_AF-A0A9J6EAT0-F1
#
_entry.id   AF-A0A9J6EAT0-F1
#
_cell.length_a   1.000
_cell.length_b   1.000
_cell.length_c   1.000
_cell.angle_alpha   90.00
_cell.angle_beta   90.00
_cell.angle_gamma   90.00
#
_symmetry.space_group_name_H-M   'P 1'
#
loop_
_entity.id
_entity.type
_entity.pdbx_description
1 polymer ?
#
loop_
_entity_poly.entity_id
_entity_poly.type
_entity_poly.pdbx_seq_one_letter_code
_entity_poly.pdbx_strand_id
1 'polypeptide(L)'
;MLSNFHDPSEVVEVNRTLSNGAKVGVTCPKVVSDYNKFMGGVDRFDQKRNAYMCDHRSKKGWYRLFYYLLDAAVVNAFIQHCHFTPNEYLWFRLALGRELISGQSFRKKTAIPAFQHKKRGRQSGQKMVGVPGEIRFHKGDHHPVKTTGRKTIDFTGCSAISFVLIILLLIFGIVVAIFPSRYIVMDTQLIVGGAKRQCSLSPEDYIAGALMLYLDAINLFLFILQILNQFSGDES
;
A
#
# COMPACT_ATOMS: atom_id res chain seq x y z
N MET A 1 -17.40 29.74 0.76
CA MET A 1 -16.23 29.10 0.12
C MET A 1 -15.19 30.17 -0.12
N LEU A 2 -13.91 29.83 0.05
CA LEU A 2 -12.80 30.73 -0.22
C LEU A 2 -12.04 30.18 -1.44
N SER A 3 -11.65 31.04 -2.37
CA SER A 3 -10.76 30.66 -3.47
C SER A 3 -9.86 31.81 -3.87
N ASN A 4 -8.61 31.49 -4.20
CA ASN A 4 -7.61 32.46 -4.66
C ASN A 4 -7.56 32.57 -6.20
N PHE A 5 -8.35 31.76 -6.91
CA PHE A 5 -8.32 31.66 -8.38
C PHE A 5 -9.58 32.22 -9.05
N HIS A 6 -10.71 32.20 -8.36
CA HIS A 6 -12.00 32.59 -8.93
C HIS A 6 -12.26 34.09 -8.75
N ASP A 7 -12.77 34.75 -9.78
CA ASP A 7 -13.29 36.11 -9.68
C ASP A 7 -14.61 36.10 -8.87
N PRO A 8 -14.76 36.94 -7.83
CA PRO A 8 -15.99 37.05 -7.05
C PRO A 8 -17.24 37.41 -7.87
N SER A 9 -17.05 38.05 -9.02
CA SER A 9 -18.13 38.55 -9.88
C SER A 9 -18.64 37.50 -10.86
N GLU A 10 -17.91 36.40 -11.04
CA GLU A 10 -18.22 35.37 -12.04
C GLU A 10 -19.35 34.45 -11.55
N VAL A 11 -20.46 34.48 -12.28
CA VAL A 11 -21.67 33.67 -12.01
C VAL A 11 -21.95 32.70 -13.16
N VAL A 12 -22.41 31.51 -12.81
CA VAL A 12 -22.78 30.43 -13.72
C VAL A 12 -24.19 29.98 -13.40
N GLU A 13 -24.98 29.71 -14.44
CA GLU A 13 -26.32 29.14 -14.28
C GLU A 13 -26.21 27.62 -14.08
N VAL A 14 -26.78 27.11 -12.98
CA VAL A 14 -26.80 25.68 -12.67
C VAL A 14 -28.24 25.21 -12.53
N ASN A 15 -28.54 24.09 -13.17
CA ASN A 15 -29.86 23.46 -13.08
C ASN A 15 -30.07 22.85 -11.70
N ARG A 16 -31.11 23.30 -10.99
CA ARG A 16 -31.59 22.69 -9.75
C ARG A 16 -32.94 22.06 -9.96
N THR A 17 -33.10 20.84 -9.46
CA THR A 17 -34.38 20.14 -9.44
C THR A 17 -35.16 20.60 -8.20
N LEU A 18 -36.34 21.16 -8.41
CA LEU A 18 -37.27 21.50 -7.34
C LEU A 18 -37.97 20.25 -6.80
N SER A 19 -38.63 20.36 -5.64
CA SER A 19 -39.37 19.25 -5.01
C SER A 19 -40.48 18.69 -5.90
N ASN A 20 -41.00 19.49 -6.84
CA ASN A 20 -41.99 19.09 -7.85
C ASN A 20 -41.38 18.40 -9.09
N GLY A 21 -40.06 18.16 -9.12
CA GLY A 21 -39.34 17.52 -10.24
C GLY A 21 -39.00 18.45 -11.40
N ALA A 22 -39.46 19.72 -11.40
CA ALA A 22 -39.10 20.69 -12.42
C ALA A 22 -37.62 21.13 -12.27
N LYS A 23 -36.91 21.25 -13.39
CA LYS A 23 -35.53 21.78 -13.42
C LYS A 23 -35.58 23.28 -13.66
N VAL A 24 -35.01 24.06 -12.73
CA VAL A 24 -34.93 25.51 -12.81
C VAL A 24 -33.47 25.92 -12.87
N GLY A 25 -33.14 26.83 -13.79
CA GLY A 25 -31.83 27.47 -13.85
C GLY A 25 -31.68 28.47 -12.71
N VAL A 26 -30.70 28.25 -11.84
CA VAL A 26 -30.40 29.14 -10.72
C VAL A 26 -28.98 29.67 -10.91
N THR A 27 -28.84 30.99 -10.90
CA THR A 27 -27.53 31.65 -10.91
C THR A 27 -26.78 31.32 -9.63
N CYS A 28 -25.56 30.80 -9.76
CA CYS A 28 -24.68 30.54 -8.63
C CYS A 28 -23.27 31.04 -8.92
N PRO A 29 -22.49 31.45 -7.90
CA PRO A 29 -21.10 31.82 -8.09
C PRO A 29 -20.31 30.65 -8.67
N LYS A 30 -19.45 30.91 -9.65
CA LYS A 30 -18.68 29.84 -10.33
C LYS A 30 -17.86 29.01 -9.35
N VAL A 31 -17.27 29.64 -8.34
CA VAL A 31 -16.52 28.97 -7.26
C VAL A 31 -17.31 27.86 -6.58
N VAL A 32 -18.63 28.04 -6.41
CA VAL A 32 -19.51 27.04 -5.79
C VAL A 32 -19.80 25.90 -6.75
N SER A 33 -20.01 26.21 -8.03
CA SER A 33 -20.24 25.21 -9.08
C SER A 33 -19.03 24.30 -9.24
N ASP A 34 -17.83 24.88 -9.36
CA ASP A 34 -16.59 24.14 -9.54
C ASP A 34 -16.25 23.32 -8.30
N TYR A 35 -16.44 23.86 -7.09
CA TYR A 35 -16.28 23.06 -5.88
C TYR A 35 -17.21 21.84 -5.88
N ASN A 36 -18.51 22.01 -6.14
CA ASN A 36 -19.46 20.89 -6.14
C ASN A 36 -19.12 19.85 -7.22
N LYS A 37 -18.56 20.27 -8.36
CA LYS A 37 -18.10 19.38 -9.42
C LYS A 37 -16.96 18.46 -8.96
N PHE A 38 -16.04 18.96 -8.11
CA PHE A 38 -14.82 18.25 -7.71
C PHE A 38 -14.84 17.68 -6.27
N MET A 39 -15.74 18.13 -5.40
CA MET A 39 -15.78 17.76 -3.97
C MET A 39 -15.87 16.24 -3.72
N GLY A 40 -16.58 15.50 -4.58
CA GLY A 40 -16.88 14.08 -4.37
C GLY A 40 -15.75 13.09 -4.68
N GLY A 41 -14.51 13.56 -4.94
CA GLY A 41 -13.40 12.67 -5.26
C GLY A 41 -13.08 11.66 -4.15
N VAL A 42 -13.00 12.15 -2.91
CA VAL A 42 -12.71 11.32 -1.72
C VAL A 42 -13.86 10.35 -1.44
N ASP A 43 -15.11 10.80 -1.55
CA ASP A 43 -16.29 9.95 -1.31
C ASP A 43 -16.39 8.81 -2.34
N ARG A 44 -16.06 9.09 -3.61
CA ARG A 44 -16.03 8.06 -4.67
C ARG A 44 -14.95 7.01 -4.42
N PHE A 45 -13.77 7.45 -3.97
CA PHE A 45 -12.70 6.55 -3.56
C PHE A 45 -13.13 5.70 -2.36
N ASP A 46 -13.72 6.33 -1.34
CA ASP A 46 -14.21 5.67 -0.13
C ASP A 46 -15.31 4.64 -0.46
N GLN A 47 -16.23 5.00 -1.36
CA GLN A 47 -17.28 4.11 -1.85
C GLN A 47 -16.70 2.87 -2.53
N LYS A 48 -15.73 3.03 -3.44
CA LYS A 48 -15.08 1.90 -4.12
C LYS A 48 -14.28 1.04 -3.13
N ARG A 49 -13.57 1.67 -2.19
CA ARG A 49 -12.83 0.98 -1.14
C ARG A 49 -13.77 0.13 -0.27
N ASN A 50 -14.88 0.72 0.18
CA ASN A 50 -15.83 0.07 1.08
C ASN A 50 -16.71 -0.98 0.38
N ALA A 51 -16.85 -0.94 -0.95
CA ALA A 51 -17.63 -1.92 -1.71
C ALA A 51 -17.08 -3.35 -1.58
N TYR A 52 -15.76 -3.51 -1.47
CA TYR A 52 -15.10 -4.82 -1.36
C TYR A 52 -13.94 -4.78 -0.34
N MET A 53 -14.20 -4.37 0.90
CA MET A 53 -13.14 -4.22 1.90
C MET A 53 -12.32 -5.51 2.08
N CYS A 54 -10.99 -5.40 1.98
CA CYS A 54 -10.07 -6.47 2.34
C CYS A 54 -9.76 -6.43 3.85
N ASP A 55 -10.80 -6.46 4.68
CA ASP A 55 -10.65 -6.31 6.13
C ASP A 55 -10.27 -7.63 6.81
N HIS A 56 -9.22 -7.59 7.62
CA HIS A 56 -8.82 -8.70 8.50
C HIS A 56 -8.89 -8.27 9.97
N ARG A 57 -9.61 -9.04 10.79
CA ARG A 57 -9.69 -8.78 12.23
C ARG A 57 -8.34 -9.08 12.89
N SER A 58 -7.61 -8.03 13.25
CA SER A 58 -6.35 -8.13 13.99
C SER A 58 -6.39 -7.22 15.23
N LYS A 59 -5.75 -7.66 16.31
CA LYS A 59 -5.56 -6.83 17.52
C LYS A 59 -4.44 -5.80 17.35
N LYS A 60 -3.58 -5.95 16.34
CA LYS A 60 -2.44 -5.06 16.11
C LYS A 60 -2.86 -3.96 15.12
N GLY A 61 -2.83 -2.70 15.56
CA GLY A 61 -3.35 -1.56 14.80
C GLY A 61 -2.68 -1.32 13.44
N TRP A 62 -1.41 -1.71 13.27
CA TRP A 62 -0.70 -1.57 12.00
C TRP A 62 -1.31 -2.39 10.85
N TYR A 63 -2.01 -3.50 11.14
CA TYR A 63 -2.72 -4.26 10.10
C TYR A 63 -3.82 -3.42 9.46
N ARG A 64 -4.50 -2.56 10.24
CA ARG A 64 -5.51 -1.66 9.70
C ARG A 64 -4.91 -0.70 8.67
N LEU A 65 -3.72 -0.17 8.95
CA LEU A 65 -2.99 0.68 8.02
C LEU A 65 -2.55 -0.09 6.77
N PHE A 66 -2.03 -1.30 6.94
CA PHE A 66 -1.60 -2.15 5.83
C PHE A 66 -2.75 -2.47 4.87
N TYR A 67 -3.89 -2.96 5.37
CA TYR A 67 -5.04 -3.29 4.52
C TYR A 67 -5.68 -2.05 3.90
N TYR A 68 -5.66 -0.92 4.59
CA TYR A 68 -6.07 0.36 4.01
C TYR A 68 -5.21 0.73 2.79
N LEU A 69 -3.89 0.65 2.91
CA LEU A 69 -2.96 0.96 1.82
C LEU A 69 -3.12 -0.04 0.66
N LEU A 70 -3.34 -1.32 0.98
CA LEU A 70 -3.60 -2.34 -0.04
C LEU A 70 -4.89 -2.06 -0.81
N ASP A 71 -5.99 -1.76 -0.11
CA ASP A 71 -7.25 -1.41 -0.76
C ASP A 71 -7.13 -0.10 -1.58
N ALA A 72 -6.38 0.88 -1.08
CA ALA A 72 -6.09 2.12 -1.80
C ALA A 72 -5.32 1.86 -3.11
N ALA A 73 -4.28 1.02 -3.06
CA ALA A 73 -3.51 0.63 -4.24
C ALA A 73 -4.38 -0.07 -5.29
N VAL A 74 -5.28 -0.97 -4.87
CA VAL A 74 -6.20 -1.66 -5.78
C VAL A 74 -7.19 -0.69 -6.44
N VAL A 75 -7.72 0.30 -5.71
CA VAL A 75 -8.59 1.33 -6.29
C VAL A 75 -7.83 2.20 -7.30
N ASN A 76 -6.59 2.60 -6.97
CA ASN A 76 -5.76 3.40 -7.87
C ASN A 76 -5.39 2.64 -9.15
N ALA A 77 -4.97 1.38 -9.02
CA ALA A 77 -4.70 0.51 -10.16
C ALA A 77 -5.94 0.31 -11.04
N PHE A 78 -7.13 0.21 -10.44
CA PHE A 78 -8.39 0.15 -11.19
C PHE A 78 -8.66 1.45 -11.96
N ILE A 79 -8.45 2.62 -11.34
CA ILE A 79 -8.62 3.91 -12.02
C ILE A 79 -7.71 3.96 -13.26
N GLN A 80 -6.44 3.61 -13.09
CA GLN A 80 -5.47 3.55 -14.18
C GLN A 80 -5.86 2.54 -15.28
N HIS A 81 -6.31 1.34 -14.90
CA HIS A 81 -6.80 0.33 -15.83
C HIS A 81 -8.02 0.80 -16.62
N CYS A 82 -8.95 1.52 -15.97
CA CYS A 82 -10.14 2.09 -16.61
C CYS A 82 -9.83 3.14 -17.66
N HIS A 83 -8.67 3.82 -17.58
CA HIS A 83 -8.25 4.75 -18.64
C HIS A 83 -7.96 4.03 -19.96
N PHE A 84 -7.47 2.79 -19.91
CA PHE A 84 -7.18 2.00 -21.11
C PHE A 84 -8.36 1.12 -21.51
N THR A 85 -9.02 0.49 -20.55
CA THR A 85 -10.13 -0.43 -20.80
C THR A 85 -11.23 -0.26 -19.75
N PRO A 86 -12.42 0.21 -20.13
CA PRO A 86 -13.53 0.33 -19.22
C PRO A 86 -13.96 -1.06 -18.75
N ASN A 87 -13.94 -1.28 -17.44
CA ASN A 87 -14.29 -2.55 -16.81
C ASN A 87 -15.03 -2.29 -15.49
N GLU A 88 -15.84 -3.24 -15.05
CA GLU A 88 -16.43 -3.17 -13.72
C GLU A 88 -15.39 -3.50 -12.65
N TYR A 89 -15.50 -2.83 -11.51
CA TYR A 89 -14.54 -2.94 -10.41
C TYR A 89 -14.41 -4.37 -9.87
N LEU A 90 -15.51 -5.12 -9.82
CA LEU A 90 -15.53 -6.52 -9.38
C LEU A 90 -14.71 -7.42 -10.31
N TRP A 91 -14.91 -7.30 -11.62
CA TRP A 91 -14.21 -8.11 -12.62
C TRP A 91 -12.72 -7.85 -12.62
N PHE A 92 -12.33 -6.58 -12.50
CA PHE A 92 -10.93 -6.19 -12.34
C PHE A 92 -10.30 -6.86 -11.10
N ARG A 93 -10.97 -6.82 -9.95
CA ARG A 93 -10.47 -7.46 -8.72
C ARG A 93 -10.35 -8.98 -8.84
N LEU A 94 -11.31 -9.63 -9.50
CA LEU A 94 -11.27 -11.07 -9.74
C LEU A 94 -10.09 -11.46 -10.65
N ALA A 95 -9.87 -10.70 -11.72
CA ALA A 95 -8.73 -10.90 -12.62
C ALA A 95 -7.40 -10.69 -11.87
N LEU A 96 -7.27 -9.56 -11.16
CA LEU A 96 -6.09 -9.23 -10.35
C LEU A 96 -5.79 -10.33 -9.32
N GLY A 97 -6.81 -10.79 -8.60
CA GLY A 97 -6.66 -11.87 -7.62
C GLY A 97 -6.22 -13.19 -8.25
N ARG A 98 -6.72 -13.53 -9.44
CA ARG A 98 -6.31 -14.74 -10.17
C ARG A 98 -4.86 -14.65 -10.64
N GLU A 99 -4.45 -13.53 -11.21
CA GLU A 99 -3.07 -13.29 -11.66
C GLU A 99 -2.06 -13.32 -10.49
N LEU A 100 -2.42 -12.72 -9.34
CA LEU A 100 -1.56 -12.77 -8.15
C LEU A 100 -1.40 -14.19 -7.58
N ILE A 101 -2.39 -15.06 -7.77
CA ILE A 101 -2.36 -16.45 -7.28
C ILE A 101 -1.67 -17.38 -8.29
N SER A 102 -1.80 -17.13 -9.59
CA SER A 102 -1.34 -18.03 -10.66
C SER A 102 0.18 -18.24 -10.66
N GLY A 103 0.96 -17.28 -10.16
CA GLY A 103 2.43 -17.33 -10.16
C GLY A 103 3.12 -17.90 -8.92
N GLN A 104 2.46 -17.99 -7.76
CA GLN A 104 3.12 -18.30 -6.47
C GLN A 104 2.17 -18.96 -5.46
N SER A 105 1.70 -20.19 -5.71
CA SER A 105 1.06 -20.97 -4.64
C SER A 105 2.13 -21.51 -3.67
N PHE A 106 2.50 -20.72 -2.66
CA PHE A 106 3.40 -21.14 -1.56
C PHE A 106 2.80 -22.25 -0.68
N ARG A 107 1.60 -22.74 -1.00
CA ARG A 107 1.05 -23.93 -0.37
C ARG A 107 1.90 -25.11 -0.82
N LYS A 108 2.92 -25.44 -0.01
CA LYS A 108 3.49 -26.79 -0.04
C LYS A 108 2.29 -27.73 -0.01
N LYS A 109 2.11 -28.53 -1.08
CA LYS A 109 1.26 -29.72 -0.99
C LYS A 109 1.90 -30.53 0.11
N THR A 110 1.48 -30.35 1.35
CA THR A 110 1.73 -31.33 2.39
C THR A 110 0.94 -32.53 1.90
N ALA A 111 1.60 -33.39 1.13
CA ALA A 111 1.18 -34.76 0.95
C ALA A 111 1.26 -35.36 2.35
N ILE A 112 0.24 -35.09 3.16
CA ILE A 112 -0.09 -35.99 4.25
C ILE A 112 -0.40 -37.26 3.47
N PRO A 113 0.42 -38.32 3.53
CA PRO A 113 -0.02 -39.59 3.00
C PRO A 113 -1.35 -39.82 3.71
N ALA A 114 -2.45 -39.91 2.96
CA ALA A 114 -3.71 -40.32 3.54
C ALA A 114 -3.36 -41.54 4.38
N PHE A 115 -3.58 -41.47 5.69
CA PHE A 115 -3.29 -42.59 6.56
C PHE A 115 -4.21 -43.71 6.07
N GLN A 116 -3.69 -44.51 5.13
CA GLN A 116 -4.34 -45.69 4.61
C GLN A 116 -4.21 -46.70 5.73
N HIS A 117 -4.98 -46.49 6.80
CA HIS A 117 -5.36 -47.62 7.60
C HIS A 117 -6.18 -48.49 6.65
N LYS A 118 -5.53 -49.51 6.07
CA LYS A 118 -6.23 -50.65 5.50
C LYS A 118 -7.05 -51.21 6.65
N LYS A 119 -8.30 -50.77 6.77
CA LYS A 119 -9.28 -51.46 7.58
C LYS A 119 -9.33 -52.87 7.00
N ARG A 120 -8.69 -53.83 7.68
CA ARG A 120 -8.89 -55.25 7.43
C ARG A 120 -10.31 -55.56 7.89
N GLY A 121 -11.29 -55.24 7.05
CA GLY A 121 -12.65 -55.71 7.23
C GLY A 121 -12.67 -57.23 7.06
N ARG A 122 -13.23 -57.94 8.02
CA ARG A 122 -13.59 -59.36 7.84
C ARG A 122 -14.56 -59.46 6.66
N GLN A 123 -14.39 -60.48 5.82
CA GLN A 123 -15.33 -60.83 4.78
C GLN A 123 -16.66 -61.23 5.45
N SER A 124 -17.63 -60.32 5.47
CA SER A 124 -19.02 -60.64 5.77
C SER A 124 -19.87 -60.09 4.62
N GLY A 125 -20.45 -61.00 3.86
CA GLY A 125 -21.16 -60.74 2.62
C GLY A 125 -22.55 -60.13 2.82
N GLN A 126 -22.62 -58.89 3.31
CA GLN A 126 -23.87 -58.13 3.30
C GLN A 126 -23.72 -56.82 2.52
N LYS A 127 -24.54 -56.66 1.48
CA LYS A 127 -24.69 -55.39 0.74
C LYS A 127 -25.18 -54.30 1.70
N MET A 128 -24.51 -53.15 1.70
CA MET A 128 -24.95 -51.97 2.44
C MET A 128 -26.27 -51.48 1.84
N VAL A 129 -27.38 -51.68 2.56
CA VAL A 129 -28.67 -51.06 2.26
C VAL A 129 -28.67 -49.65 2.85
N GLY A 130 -28.91 -48.65 2.01
CA GLY A 130 -28.98 -47.25 2.41
C GLY A 130 -30.10 -46.99 3.42
N VAL A 131 -29.90 -45.98 4.27
CA VAL A 131 -30.83 -45.58 5.33
C VAL A 131 -32.03 -44.83 4.73
N PRO A 132 -33.29 -45.18 5.07
CA PRO A 132 -34.48 -44.55 4.53
C PRO A 132 -34.60 -43.04 4.83
N GLY A 133 -35.20 -42.29 3.90
CA GLY A 133 -35.22 -40.82 3.85
C GLY A 133 -35.88 -40.09 5.02
N GLU A 134 -36.65 -40.77 5.87
CA GLU A 134 -37.28 -40.17 7.07
C GLU A 134 -36.28 -39.81 8.16
N ILE A 135 -35.17 -40.57 8.28
CA ILE A 135 -34.10 -40.29 9.26
C ILE A 135 -33.32 -39.02 8.86
N ARG A 136 -33.44 -38.58 7.61
CA ARG A 136 -32.77 -37.38 7.08
C ARG A 136 -33.48 -36.08 7.48
N PHE A 137 -34.74 -36.14 7.91
CA PHE A 137 -35.57 -34.97 8.20
C PHE A 137 -36.24 -35.03 9.59
N HIS A 138 -35.55 -35.56 10.61
CA HIS A 138 -36.00 -35.38 11.99
C HIS A 138 -35.25 -34.24 12.71
N LYS A 139 -36.07 -33.37 13.31
CA LYS A 139 -35.75 -32.10 13.96
C LYS A 139 -34.87 -32.28 15.18
N GLY A 140 -33.69 -31.65 15.16
CA GLY A 140 -32.88 -31.33 16.35
C GLY A 140 -31.68 -32.25 16.57
N ASP A 141 -30.51 -31.85 16.07
CA ASP A 141 -29.23 -31.84 16.80
C ASP A 141 -28.12 -31.30 15.88
N HIS A 142 -28.27 -30.02 15.52
CA HIS A 142 -27.19 -29.22 14.92
C HIS A 142 -26.27 -28.69 16.01
N HIS A 143 -25.65 -29.56 16.82
CA HIS A 143 -24.63 -29.10 17.76
C HIS A 143 -23.23 -29.37 17.19
N PRO A 144 -22.38 -28.34 17.03
CA PRO A 144 -21.04 -28.54 16.51
C PRO A 144 -20.18 -29.31 17.51
N VAL A 145 -19.53 -30.37 17.01
CA VAL A 145 -18.55 -31.16 17.75
C VAL A 145 -17.27 -30.33 17.92
N LYS A 146 -16.75 -30.25 19.15
CA LYS A 146 -15.47 -29.60 19.44
C LYS A 146 -14.34 -30.33 18.70
N THR A 147 -13.86 -29.75 17.62
CA THR A 147 -12.65 -30.20 16.92
C THR A 147 -11.41 -29.70 17.67
N THR A 148 -10.35 -30.51 17.68
CA THR A 148 -9.06 -30.14 18.28
C THR A 148 -8.57 -28.82 17.67
N GLY A 149 -8.15 -27.90 18.56
CA GLY A 149 -7.92 -26.50 18.23
C GLY A 149 -7.10 -26.29 16.96
N ARG A 150 -7.56 -25.36 16.12
CA ARG A 150 -6.83 -24.84 14.97
C ARG A 150 -5.48 -24.34 15.48
N LYS A 151 -4.38 -24.99 15.10
CA LYS A 151 -3.04 -24.44 15.30
C LYS A 151 -2.95 -23.20 14.41
N THR A 152 -3.14 -22.02 15.01
CA THR A 152 -2.75 -20.77 14.38
C THR A 152 -1.25 -20.85 14.19
N ILE A 153 -0.79 -20.85 12.95
CA ILE A 153 0.62 -20.63 12.68
C ILE A 153 0.87 -19.16 13.05
N ASP A 154 1.54 -18.94 14.16
CA ASP A 154 1.83 -17.59 14.64
C ASP A 154 2.87 -16.94 13.74
N PHE A 155 2.40 -16.21 12.72
CA PHE A 155 3.21 -15.40 11.81
C PHE A 155 3.87 -14.18 12.50
N THR A 156 3.73 -14.06 13.82
CA THR A 156 4.27 -12.95 14.63
C THR A 156 5.80 -12.87 14.58
N GLY A 157 6.51 -13.98 14.33
CA GLY A 157 7.97 -13.97 14.17
C GLY A 157 8.47 -13.27 12.90
N CYS A 158 7.80 -13.45 11.76
CA CYS A 158 8.20 -12.81 10.50
C CYS A 158 7.97 -11.29 10.51
N SER A 159 6.91 -10.83 11.17
CA SER A 159 6.66 -9.39 11.32
C SER A 159 7.78 -8.72 12.13
N ALA A 160 8.22 -9.32 13.24
CA ALA A 160 9.32 -8.76 14.04
C ALA A 160 10.63 -8.67 13.24
N ILE A 161 10.94 -9.69 12.43
CA ILE A 161 12.14 -9.70 11.57
C ILE A 161 12.05 -8.60 10.50
N SER A 162 10.90 -8.42 9.85
CA SER A 162 10.69 -7.35 8.88
C SER A 162 10.78 -5.96 9.51
N PHE A 163 10.23 -5.77 10.72
CA PHE A 163 10.32 -4.50 11.44
C PHE A 163 11.76 -4.18 11.86
N VAL A 164 12.51 -5.17 12.35
CA VAL A 164 13.93 -4.99 12.70
C VAL A 164 14.76 -4.68 11.46
N LEU A 165 14.49 -5.36 10.33
CA LEU A 165 15.17 -5.10 9.06
C LEU A 165 14.92 -3.67 8.56
N ILE A 166 13.68 -3.19 8.60
CA ILE A 166 13.32 -1.82 8.21
C ILE A 166 14.01 -0.79 9.11
N ILE A 167 14.06 -1.02 10.42
CA ILE A 167 14.75 -0.14 11.37
C ILE A 167 16.26 -0.12 11.09
N LEU A 168 16.87 -1.26 10.80
CA LEU A 168 18.29 -1.34 10.43
C LEU A 168 18.58 -0.62 9.11
N LEU A 169 17.71 -0.75 8.11
CA LEU A 169 17.85 -0.04 6.83
C LEU A 169 17.69 1.48 7.01
N LEU A 170 16.77 1.93 7.87
CA LEU A 170 16.61 3.35 8.20
C LEU A 170 17.84 3.90 8.93
N ILE A 171 18.36 3.18 9.93
CA ILE A 171 19.56 3.58 10.65
C ILE A 171 20.76 3.62 9.70
N PHE A 172 20.90 2.62 8.83
CA PHE A 172 21.96 2.59 7.83
C PHE A 172 21.85 3.76 6.85
N GLY A 173 20.65 4.06 6.35
CA GLY A 173 20.40 5.23 5.49
C GLY A 173 20.75 6.56 6.18
N ILE A 174 20.41 6.70 7.46
CA ILE A 174 20.75 7.89 8.26
C ILE A 174 22.27 8.00 8.47
N VAL A 175 22.94 6.90 8.79
CA VAL A 175 24.41 6.88 8.95
C VAL A 175 25.13 7.20 7.64
N VAL A 176 24.68 6.63 6.52
CA VAL A 176 25.24 6.89 5.19
C VAL A 176 24.95 8.33 4.73
N ALA A 177 23.85 8.95 5.15
CA ALA A 177 23.57 10.36 4.87
C ALA A 177 24.40 11.32 5.75
N ILE A 178 24.69 10.94 7.00
CA ILE A 178 25.46 11.77 7.96
C ILE A 178 26.98 11.66 7.73
N PHE A 179 27.49 10.51 7.29
CA PHE A 179 28.91 10.31 7.06
C PHE A 179 29.54 11.30 6.06
N PRO A 180 28.97 11.55 4.86
CA PRO A 180 29.50 12.53 3.91
C PRO A 180 29.30 13.99 4.37
N SER A 181 28.32 14.29 5.22
CA SER A 181 28.12 15.66 5.72
C SER A 181 29.19 16.10 6.71
N ARG A 182 29.87 15.16 7.39
CA ARG A 182 31.00 15.50 8.27
C ARG A 182 32.27 15.88 7.51
N TYR A 183 32.48 15.36 6.29
CA TYR A 183 33.64 15.70 5.45
C TYR A 183 33.51 17.11 4.88
N ILE A 184 32.32 17.51 4.41
CA ILE A 184 32.06 18.88 3.91
C ILE A 184 32.34 19.94 4.98
N VAL A 185 31.98 19.68 6.25
CA VAL A 185 32.25 20.61 7.36
C VAL A 185 33.75 20.68 7.68
N MET A 186 34.48 19.56 7.63
CA MET A 186 35.92 19.57 7.86
C MET A 186 36.67 20.26 6.72
N ASP A 187 36.26 20.06 5.47
CA ASP A 187 36.89 20.65 4.29
C ASP A 187 36.55 22.14 4.15
N THR A 188 35.34 22.57 4.51
CA THR A 188 35.01 24.00 4.59
C THR A 188 35.76 24.73 5.71
N GLN A 189 36.03 24.08 6.85
CA GLN A 189 36.86 24.66 7.90
C GLN A 189 38.34 24.74 7.48
N LEU A 190 38.81 23.79 6.66
CA LEU A 190 40.16 23.81 6.07
C LEU A 190 40.34 24.96 5.07
N ILE A 191 39.28 25.34 4.34
CA ILE A 191 39.27 26.43 3.35
C ILE A 191 39.00 27.81 3.99
N VAL A 192 38.06 27.90 4.95
CA VAL A 192 37.62 29.16 5.58
C VAL A 192 38.54 29.59 6.73
N GLY A 193 39.21 28.64 7.40
CA GLY A 193 40.36 28.88 8.29
C GLY A 193 40.18 29.93 9.39
N GLY A 194 39.80 29.49 10.60
CA GLY A 194 39.69 30.37 11.76
C GLY A 194 41.01 31.01 12.23
N ALA A 195 40.93 32.31 12.58
CA ALA A 195 41.73 33.19 13.45
C ALA A 195 43.26 33.05 13.68
N LYS A 196 43.98 32.02 13.21
CA LYS A 196 45.44 31.88 13.35
C LYS A 196 46.11 31.58 12.00
N ARG A 197 46.04 32.54 11.07
CA ARG A 197 46.84 32.51 9.83
C ARG A 197 48.28 32.94 10.14
N GLN A 198 49.22 32.00 10.13
CA GLN A 198 50.66 32.30 10.04
C GLN A 198 51.34 31.69 8.81
N CYS A 199 50.61 31.02 7.91
CA CYS A 199 51.14 30.57 6.63
C CYS A 199 50.21 31.01 5.49
N SER A 200 50.74 31.78 4.54
CA SER A 200 50.12 32.05 3.25
C SER A 200 50.03 30.74 2.46
N LEU A 201 48.84 30.13 2.39
CA LEU A 201 48.61 28.99 1.49
C LEU A 201 48.84 29.44 0.04
N SER A 202 49.49 28.57 -0.75
CA SER A 202 49.78 28.81 -2.15
C SER A 202 48.45 28.91 -2.93
N PRO A 203 48.34 29.73 -4.00
CA PRO A 203 47.15 29.76 -4.86
C PRO A 203 46.70 28.37 -5.34
N GLU A 204 47.66 27.44 -5.44
CA GLU A 204 47.45 26.04 -5.83
C GLU A 204 46.67 25.24 -4.77
N ASP A 205 46.86 25.52 -3.47
CA ASP A 205 46.16 24.85 -2.37
C ASP A 205 44.67 25.26 -2.32
N TYR A 206 44.36 26.48 -2.74
CA TYR A 206 42.99 26.97 -2.84
C TYR A 206 42.24 26.27 -3.99
N ILE A 207 42.93 26.04 -5.11
CA ILE A 207 42.37 25.31 -6.25
C ILE A 207 42.13 23.85 -5.87
N ALA A 208 43.09 23.21 -5.19
CA ALA A 208 42.96 21.83 -4.72
C ALA A 208 41.82 21.69 -3.70
N GLY A 209 41.71 22.60 -2.72
CA GLY A 209 40.59 22.61 -1.76
C GLY A 209 39.24 22.85 -2.43
N ALA A 210 39.16 23.77 -3.38
CA ALA A 210 37.94 24.03 -4.15
C ALA A 210 37.53 22.83 -5.02
N LEU A 211 38.49 22.11 -5.62
CA LEU A 211 38.24 20.89 -6.39
C LEU A 211 37.73 19.74 -5.51
N MET A 212 38.31 19.57 -4.32
CA MET A 212 37.83 18.56 -3.36
C MET A 212 36.40 18.87 -2.88
N LEU A 213 36.10 20.12 -2.56
CA LEU A 213 34.75 20.57 -2.20
C LEU A 213 33.75 20.36 -3.35
N TYR A 214 34.20 20.54 -4.60
CA TYR A 214 33.38 20.32 -5.79
C TYR A 214 33.05 18.84 -6.02
N LEU A 215 34.04 17.95 -5.85
CA LEU A 215 33.83 16.51 -5.96
C LEU A 215 32.87 15.99 -4.88
N ASP A 216 33.00 16.49 -3.65
CA ASP A 216 32.08 16.12 -2.56
C ASP A 216 30.66 16.64 -2.78
N ALA A 217 30.50 17.84 -3.35
CA ALA A 217 29.19 18.37 -3.74
C ALA A 217 28.52 17.55 -4.86
N ILE A 218 29.29 17.10 -5.86
CA ILE A 218 28.78 16.21 -6.91
C ILE A 218 28.37 14.85 -6.32
N ASN A 219 29.19 14.27 -5.45
CA ASN A 219 28.90 12.98 -4.83
C ASN A 219 27.62 13.03 -3.97
N LEU A 220 27.41 14.13 -3.21
CA LEU A 220 26.17 14.37 -2.49
C LEU A 220 24.96 14.50 -3.43
N PHE A 221 25.12 15.23 -4.54
CA PHE A 221 24.06 15.41 -5.53
C PHE A 221 23.67 14.09 -6.21
N LEU A 222 24.64 13.28 -6.63
CA LEU A 222 24.41 11.96 -7.22
C LEU A 222 23.74 11.00 -6.23
N PHE A 223 24.10 11.06 -4.95
CA PHE A 223 23.45 10.28 -3.90
C PHE A 223 21.99 10.68 -3.70
N ILE A 224 21.68 11.98 -3.71
CA ILE A 224 20.30 12.47 -3.65
C ILE A 224 19.51 12.02 -4.88
N LEU A 225 20.09 12.11 -6.09
CA LEU A 225 19.45 11.62 -7.31
C LEU A 225 19.21 10.11 -7.27
N GLN A 226 20.12 9.33 -6.70
CA GLN A 226 19.93 7.89 -6.54
C GLN A 226 18.78 7.57 -5.59
N ILE A 227 18.66 8.30 -4.46
CA ILE A 227 17.51 8.17 -3.55
C ILE A 227 16.22 8.52 -4.29
N LEU A 228 16.18 9.66 -5.00
CA LEU A 228 15.00 10.09 -5.74
C LEU A 228 14.61 9.10 -6.83
N ASN A 229 15.60 8.47 -7.48
CA ASN A 229 15.35 7.46 -8.51
C ASN A 229 14.77 6.16 -7.93
N GLN A 230 15.22 5.76 -6.74
CA GLN A 230 14.60 4.63 -6.03
C GLN A 230 13.13 4.91 -5.68
N PHE A 231 12.78 6.17 -5.37
CA PHE A 231 11.39 6.56 -5.13
C PHE A 231 10.55 6.69 -6.40
N SER A 232 11.15 6.97 -7.56
CA SER A 232 10.44 7.02 -8.86
C SER A 232 10.34 5.67 -9.56
N GLY A 233 11.13 4.67 -9.15
CA GLY A 233 11.15 3.33 -9.74
C GLY A 233 9.96 2.43 -9.37
N ASP A 234 9.08 2.87 -8.47
CA ASP A 234 7.87 2.12 -8.07
C ASP A 234 6.67 2.35 -9.02
N GLU A 235 6.84 3.05 -10.16
CA GLU A 235 5.79 3.26 -11.19
C GLU A 235 5.81 2.29 -12.38
N SER A 236 6.55 1.18 -12.33
CA SER A 236 6.53 0.15 -13.41
C SER A 236 6.07 -1.23 -12.96
#